data_AF-T0QYG9-F1
#
_entry.id   AF-T0QYG9-F1
#
_cell.length_a   1.000
_cell.length_b   1.000
_cell.length_c   1.000
_cell.angle_alpha   90.00
_cell.angle_beta   90.00
_cell.angle_gamma   90.00
#
_symmetry.space_group_name_H-M   'P 1'
#
loop_
_entity.id
_entity.type
_entity.pdbx_description
1 polymer ?
#
loop_
_entity_poly.entity_id
_entity_poly.type
_entity_poly.pdbx_seq_one_letter_code
_entity_poly.pdbx_strand_id
1 'polypeptide(L)'
;MLSRAVLRLNASPLAFTVARSFSGAAPKAAARPTRPKHSGPPTLQSTVAEIKYLSQVYSIAAASAHLPKKKLEFVVREIKGEKDLPLVREALELYESRFLHIPTYCSGTFVSKCIKTGQADLALEWMQGSKKLSKHIENGSAANLIAAFAEKGEFEKGLQVYTVLKAHGIEMTTKVFTSLIQLSKAQGNMDQAWAFALEGCSGKMLNAHGLITLLKDLPADDVAAKAAHVKQLMTLGDVHSNATLDKLLAPAAAVEEEAVAAE
;
A
#
# COMPACT_ATOMS: atom_id res chain seq x y z
N MET A 1 52.86 -56.75 -26.77
CA MET A 1 53.38 -57.46 -25.59
C MET A 1 54.16 -56.48 -24.74
N LEU A 2 53.92 -56.51 -23.43
CA LEU A 2 54.39 -55.59 -22.40
C LEU A 2 55.92 -55.54 -22.30
N SER A 3 56.50 -54.36 -22.06
CA SER A 3 57.65 -54.23 -21.17
C SER A 3 57.77 -52.84 -20.57
N ARG A 4 57.92 -52.86 -19.24
CA ARG A 4 58.07 -51.73 -18.32
C ARG A 4 59.36 -50.95 -18.63
N ALA A 5 59.27 -49.63 -18.68
CA ALA A 5 60.42 -48.75 -18.51
C ALA A 5 60.12 -47.76 -17.38
N VAL A 6 60.88 -47.91 -16.30
CA VAL A 6 60.96 -47.00 -15.16
C VAL A 6 61.69 -45.74 -15.62
N LEU A 7 61.02 -44.59 -15.60
CA LEU A 7 61.66 -43.29 -15.78
C LEU A 7 61.69 -42.55 -14.44
N ARG A 8 62.91 -42.46 -13.90
CA ARG A 8 63.27 -41.58 -12.79
C ARG A 8 63.07 -40.13 -13.25
N LEU A 9 62.20 -39.40 -12.55
CA LEU A 9 62.01 -37.97 -12.75
C LEU A 9 63.10 -37.21 -11.97
N ASN A 10 63.80 -36.35 -12.72
CA ASN A 10 64.82 -35.43 -12.25
C ASN A 10 64.27 -34.47 -11.20
N ALA A 11 65.04 -34.31 -10.13
CA ALA A 11 64.86 -33.27 -9.13
C ALA A 11 65.27 -31.90 -9.69
N SER A 12 64.43 -30.90 -9.48
CA SER A 12 64.71 -29.47 -9.62
C SER A 12 63.72 -28.69 -8.72
N PRO A 13 64.08 -27.47 -8.28
CA PRO A 13 64.16 -27.14 -6.87
C PRO A 13 62.86 -26.61 -6.25
N LEU A 14 62.80 -26.75 -4.91
CA LEU A 14 61.80 -26.19 -4.00
C LEU A 14 61.58 -24.70 -4.27
N ALA A 15 60.44 -24.36 -4.86
CA ALA A 15 59.92 -23.01 -4.85
C ALA A 15 59.49 -22.68 -3.41
N PHE A 16 60.19 -21.74 -2.77
CA PHE A 16 59.76 -21.09 -1.55
C PHE A 16 58.43 -20.36 -1.84
N THR A 17 57.32 -20.97 -1.44
CA THR A 17 56.04 -20.27 -1.32
C THR A 17 56.15 -19.32 -0.15
N VAL A 18 56.35 -18.04 -0.45
CA VAL A 18 56.20 -16.95 0.50
C VAL A 18 54.75 -16.99 1.00
N ALA A 19 54.55 -17.53 2.19
CA ALA A 19 53.32 -17.38 2.94
C ALA A 19 53.13 -15.88 3.21
N ARG A 20 52.31 -15.21 2.40
CA ARG A 20 51.78 -13.89 2.74
C ARG A 20 50.92 -14.07 3.97
N SER A 21 51.50 -13.81 5.13
CA SER A 21 50.80 -13.57 6.37
C SER A 21 49.89 -12.36 6.17
N PHE A 22 48.60 -12.61 5.94
CA PHE A 22 47.57 -11.59 6.12
C PHE A 22 47.44 -11.32 7.62
N SER A 23 48.36 -10.54 8.17
CA SER A 23 48.14 -9.79 9.41
C SER A 23 47.25 -8.59 9.09
N GLY A 24 46.02 -8.88 8.68
CA GLY A 24 44.94 -7.90 8.68
C GLY A 24 44.30 -7.98 10.05
N ALA A 25 44.32 -6.88 10.80
CA ALA A 25 43.56 -6.75 12.03
C ALA A 25 42.13 -7.25 11.78
N ALA A 26 41.75 -8.33 12.47
CA ALA A 26 40.40 -8.86 12.36
C ALA A 26 39.42 -7.70 12.62
N PRO A 27 38.42 -7.47 11.75
CA PRO A 27 37.38 -6.50 12.06
C PRO A 27 36.82 -6.91 13.42
N LYS A 28 36.79 -5.98 14.38
CA LYS A 28 36.19 -6.20 15.70
C LYS A 28 34.88 -6.95 15.48
N ALA A 29 34.81 -8.21 15.93
CA ALA A 29 33.63 -9.03 15.76
C ALA A 29 32.44 -8.22 16.24
N ALA A 30 31.50 -7.93 15.34
CA ALA A 30 30.30 -7.18 15.68
C ALA A 30 29.66 -7.87 16.90
N ALA A 31 29.41 -7.11 17.96
CA ALA A 31 28.87 -7.64 19.19
C ALA A 31 27.61 -8.45 18.87
N ARG A 32 27.58 -9.73 19.30
CA ARG A 32 26.45 -10.62 19.02
C ARG A 32 25.18 -9.96 19.56
N PRO A 33 24.12 -9.79 18.74
CA PRO A 33 22.90 -9.16 19.21
C PRO A 33 22.39 -9.92 20.43
N THR A 34 22.06 -9.19 21.50
CA THR A 34 21.55 -9.78 22.74
C THR A 34 20.04 -9.86 22.67
N ARG A 35 19.46 -11.01 23.03
CA ARG A 35 18.01 -11.17 23.06
C ARG A 35 17.40 -10.18 24.07
N PRO A 36 16.38 -9.39 23.67
CA PRO A 36 15.66 -8.53 24.59
C PRO A 36 15.09 -9.36 25.75
N LYS A 37 15.41 -8.97 26.98
CA LYS A 37 14.80 -9.56 28.18
C LYS A 37 13.49 -8.82 28.42
N HIS A 38 12.36 -9.52 28.43
CA HIS A 38 11.09 -8.96 28.91
C HIS A 38 10.66 -9.73 30.18
N SER A 39 10.18 -8.99 31.17
CA SER A 39 9.52 -9.53 32.37
C SER A 39 8.04 -9.19 32.26
N GLY A 40 7.15 -10.17 32.42
CA GLY A 40 5.70 -10.00 32.31
C GLY A 40 5.09 -10.40 30.95
N PRO A 41 3.78 -10.16 30.76
CA PRO A 41 3.07 -10.50 29.53
C PRO A 41 3.64 -9.74 28.32
N PRO A 42 3.56 -10.29 27.11
CA PRO A 42 4.08 -9.65 25.92
C PRO A 42 3.37 -8.32 25.69
N THR A 43 4.14 -7.24 25.62
CA THR A 43 3.67 -5.91 25.18
C THR A 43 3.99 -5.70 23.71
N LEU A 44 3.31 -4.75 23.05
CA LEU A 44 3.61 -4.36 21.67
C LEU A 44 5.09 -4.04 21.48
N GLN A 45 5.65 -3.15 22.31
CA GLN A 45 7.05 -2.76 22.25
C GLN A 45 8.01 -3.95 22.45
N SER A 46 7.72 -4.83 23.42
CA SER A 46 8.56 -6.02 23.65
C SER A 46 8.51 -7.00 22.48
N THR A 47 7.36 -7.12 21.81
CA THR A 47 7.17 -8.02 20.68
C THR A 47 7.84 -7.47 19.43
N VAL A 48 7.77 -6.16 19.18
CA VAL A 48 8.52 -5.51 18.10
C VAL A 48 10.03 -5.62 18.32
N ALA A 49 10.51 -5.42 19.55
CA ALA A 49 11.91 -5.63 19.89
C ALA A 49 12.35 -7.09 19.66
N GLU A 50 11.48 -8.06 19.99
CA GLU A 50 11.73 -9.46 19.69
C GLU A 50 11.75 -9.72 18.17
N ILE A 51 10.81 -9.17 17.41
CA ILE A 51 10.78 -9.29 15.94
C ILE A 51 12.09 -8.74 15.33
N LYS A 52 12.56 -7.59 15.81
CA LYS A 52 13.83 -6.98 15.39
C LYS A 52 15.03 -7.89 15.69
N TYR A 53 15.10 -8.41 16.91
CA TYR A 53 16.15 -9.36 17.30
C TYR A 53 16.13 -10.63 16.44
N LEU A 54 14.97 -11.25 16.27
CA LEU A 54 14.82 -12.48 15.48
C LEU A 54 15.18 -12.24 14.01
N SER A 55 14.82 -11.06 13.47
CA SER A 55 15.18 -10.66 12.11
C SER A 55 16.69 -10.49 11.93
N GLN A 56 17.44 -10.13 12.97
CA GLN A 56 18.91 -10.00 12.93
C GLN A 56 19.64 -11.33 13.10
N VAL A 57 19.11 -12.20 13.96
CA VAL A 57 19.76 -13.46 14.33
C VAL A 57 19.53 -14.56 13.31
N TYR A 58 18.32 -14.66 12.77
CA TYR A 58 17.97 -15.72 11.84
C TYR A 58 18.22 -15.31 10.39
N SER A 59 18.75 -16.25 9.61
CA SER A 59 18.83 -16.10 8.16
C SER A 59 17.42 -15.98 7.56
N ILE A 60 17.34 -15.44 6.34
CA ILE A 60 16.06 -15.31 5.62
C ILE A 60 15.33 -16.66 5.54
N ALA A 61 16.05 -17.77 5.31
CA ALA A 61 15.47 -19.10 5.24
C ALA A 61 14.91 -19.60 6.57
N ALA A 62 15.53 -19.25 7.71
CA ALA A 62 15.07 -19.63 9.04
C ALA A 62 14.02 -18.66 9.62
N ALA A 63 13.91 -17.44 9.06
CA ALA A 63 13.05 -16.39 9.59
C ALA A 63 11.57 -16.80 9.64
N SER A 64 11.09 -17.58 8.66
CA SER A 64 9.68 -18.02 8.60
C SER A 64 9.25 -18.90 9.78
N ALA A 65 10.18 -19.68 10.35
CA ALA A 65 9.92 -20.53 11.51
C ALA A 65 9.84 -19.73 12.82
N HIS A 66 10.58 -18.62 12.91
CA HIS A 66 10.71 -17.83 14.15
C HIS A 66 9.86 -16.55 14.16
N LEU A 67 9.44 -16.07 12.98
CA LEU A 67 8.56 -14.92 12.79
C LEU A 67 7.22 -15.36 12.19
N PRO A 68 6.38 -16.10 12.95
CA PRO A 68 5.08 -16.51 12.47
C PRO A 68 4.17 -15.30 12.29
N LYS A 69 3.18 -15.41 11.38
CA LYS A 69 2.17 -14.36 11.18
C LYS A 69 1.53 -13.88 12.48
N LYS A 70 1.22 -14.79 13.41
CA LYS A 70 0.59 -14.50 14.72
C LYS A 70 1.30 -13.41 15.52
N LYS A 71 2.62 -13.26 15.40
CA LYS A 71 3.37 -12.19 16.09
C LYS A 71 3.05 -10.82 15.49
N LEU A 72 3.03 -10.71 14.16
CA LEU A 72 2.64 -9.48 13.48
C LEU A 72 1.18 -9.12 13.75
N GLU A 73 0.29 -10.11 13.72
CA GLU A 73 -1.14 -9.94 14.03
C GLU A 73 -1.34 -9.39 15.47
N PHE A 74 -0.58 -9.90 16.43
CA PHE A 74 -0.56 -9.38 17.79
C PHE A 74 -0.11 -7.91 17.85
N VAL A 75 1.02 -7.57 17.20
CA VAL A 75 1.55 -6.19 17.16
C VAL A 75 0.52 -5.21 16.61
N VAL A 76 -0.14 -5.57 15.50
CA VAL A 76 -1.14 -4.70 14.87
C VAL A 76 -2.42 -4.58 15.70
N ARG A 77 -2.82 -5.64 16.41
CA ARG A 77 -4.01 -5.62 17.28
C ARG A 77 -3.82 -4.75 18.52
N GLU A 78 -2.62 -4.73 19.08
CA GLU A 78 -2.30 -4.00 20.32
C GLU A 78 -2.01 -2.49 20.11
N ILE A 79 -2.27 -1.94 18.92
CA ILE A 79 -2.12 -0.50 18.66
C ILE A 79 -3.14 0.28 19.49
N LYS A 80 -2.64 1.01 20.49
CA LYS A 80 -3.45 1.83 21.41
C LYS A 80 -3.36 3.31 21.08
N GLY A 81 -2.21 3.78 20.61
CA GLY A 81 -2.04 5.19 20.29
C GLY A 81 -0.95 5.49 19.27
N GLU A 82 -0.74 6.79 19.10
CA GLU A 82 0.19 7.40 18.15
C GLU A 82 1.64 6.92 18.30
N LYS A 83 2.07 6.65 19.53
CA LYS A 83 3.44 6.19 19.83
C LYS A 83 3.71 4.75 19.35
N ASP A 84 2.66 3.96 19.15
CA ASP A 84 2.78 2.57 18.73
C ASP A 84 2.97 2.43 17.22
N LEU A 85 2.49 3.41 16.43
CA LEU A 85 2.46 3.32 14.97
C LEU A 85 3.86 3.20 14.34
N PRO A 86 4.89 3.96 14.76
CA PRO A 86 6.24 3.77 14.25
C PRO A 86 6.79 2.37 14.53
N LEU A 87 6.46 1.77 15.68
CA LEU A 87 6.87 0.42 16.04
C LEU A 87 6.18 -0.64 15.16
N VAL A 88 4.90 -0.44 14.86
CA VAL A 88 4.16 -1.33 13.94
C VAL A 88 4.68 -1.21 12.52
N ARG A 89 5.00 0.01 12.06
CA ARG A 89 5.66 0.25 10.77
C ARG A 89 6.97 -0.52 10.68
N GLU A 90 7.84 -0.40 11.69
CA GLU A 90 9.11 -1.15 11.74
C GLU A 90 8.87 -2.66 11.67
N ALA A 91 7.86 -3.18 12.37
CA ALA A 91 7.51 -4.60 12.30
C ALA A 91 7.05 -5.05 10.90
N LEU A 92 6.23 -4.24 10.22
CA LEU A 92 5.80 -4.52 8.84
C LEU A 92 6.98 -4.53 7.87
N GLU A 93 7.86 -3.52 7.96
CA GLU A 93 9.07 -3.42 7.14
C GLU A 93 10.04 -4.59 7.38
N LEU A 94 10.17 -5.05 8.63
CA LEU A 94 10.98 -6.22 8.97
C LEU A 94 10.43 -7.50 8.33
N TYR A 95 9.11 -7.73 8.39
CA TYR A 95 8.47 -8.86 7.73
C TYR A 95 8.70 -8.82 6.22
N GLU A 96 8.54 -7.65 5.61
CA GLU A 96 8.76 -7.45 4.19
C GLU A 96 10.22 -7.69 3.78
N SER A 97 11.19 -7.14 4.54
CA SER A 97 12.63 -7.29 4.29
C SER A 97 13.13 -8.73 4.40
N ARG A 98 12.36 -9.58 5.10
CA ARG A 98 12.62 -11.02 5.27
C ARG A 98 11.76 -11.88 4.35
N PHE A 99 11.05 -11.26 3.40
CA PHE A 99 10.16 -11.93 2.45
C PHE A 99 9.07 -12.77 3.13
N LEU A 100 8.65 -12.36 4.32
CA LEU A 100 7.58 -13.01 5.06
C LEU A 100 6.23 -12.49 4.57
N HIS A 101 5.22 -13.36 4.64
CA HIS A 101 3.86 -13.00 4.28
C HIS A 101 3.25 -12.05 5.32
N ILE A 102 2.86 -10.86 4.87
CA ILE A 102 2.08 -9.89 5.66
C ILE A 102 0.61 -10.12 5.33
N PRO A 103 -0.24 -10.52 6.30
CA PRO A 103 -1.68 -10.63 6.07
C PRO A 103 -2.29 -9.28 5.66
N THR A 104 -3.20 -9.29 4.69
CA THR A 104 -3.78 -8.04 4.15
C THR A 104 -4.46 -7.19 5.22
N TYR A 105 -5.17 -7.84 6.14
CA TYR A 105 -5.83 -7.16 7.25
C TYR A 105 -4.85 -6.48 8.21
N CYS A 106 -3.59 -6.93 8.31
CA CYS A 106 -2.57 -6.29 9.15
C CYS A 106 -2.23 -4.91 8.57
N SER A 107 -1.93 -4.87 7.27
CA SER A 107 -1.71 -3.62 6.52
C SER A 107 -2.93 -2.71 6.57
N GLY A 108 -4.13 -3.25 6.34
CA GLY A 108 -5.36 -2.46 6.40
C GLY A 108 -5.69 -1.91 7.77
N THR A 109 -5.43 -2.67 8.84
CA THR A 109 -5.61 -2.20 10.22
C THR A 109 -4.60 -1.12 10.58
N PHE A 110 -3.33 -1.27 10.16
CA PHE A 110 -2.31 -0.25 10.34
C PHE A 110 -2.71 1.07 9.68
N VAL A 111 -3.11 1.04 8.40
CA VAL A 111 -3.61 2.23 7.68
C VAL A 111 -4.83 2.84 8.37
N SER A 112 -5.81 2.02 8.76
CA SER A 112 -7.00 2.50 9.48
C SER A 112 -6.66 3.18 10.81
N LYS A 113 -5.70 2.64 11.57
CA LYS A 113 -5.25 3.23 12.83
C LYS A 113 -4.46 4.53 12.61
N CYS A 114 -3.63 4.60 11.57
CA CYS A 114 -2.95 5.84 11.18
C CYS A 114 -3.96 6.96 10.86
N ILE A 115 -5.02 6.65 10.11
CA ILE A 115 -6.08 7.62 9.80
C ILE A 115 -6.78 8.10 11.08
N LYS A 116 -7.21 7.17 11.95
CA LYS A 116 -7.95 7.48 13.19
C LYS A 116 -7.16 8.30 14.22
N THR A 117 -5.83 8.22 14.17
CA THR A 117 -4.91 8.95 15.06
C THR A 117 -4.31 10.18 14.39
N GLY A 118 -4.81 10.57 13.21
CA GLY A 118 -4.33 11.74 12.48
C GLY A 118 -3.01 11.57 11.75
N GLN A 119 -2.29 10.44 11.92
CA GLN A 119 -1.00 10.14 11.29
C GLN A 119 -1.12 9.51 9.89
N ALA A 120 -1.98 10.04 9.02
CA ALA A 120 -2.14 9.57 7.65
C ALA A 120 -0.83 9.60 6.84
N ASP A 121 0.05 10.57 7.12
CA ASP A 121 1.37 10.71 6.49
C ASP A 121 2.27 9.49 6.72
N LEU A 122 2.25 8.95 7.94
CA LEU A 122 3.03 7.76 8.27
C LEU A 122 2.61 6.55 7.43
N ALA A 123 1.31 6.40 7.17
CA ALA A 123 0.79 5.35 6.31
C ALA A 123 1.24 5.54 4.85
N LEU A 124 1.23 6.78 4.35
CA LEU A 124 1.69 7.11 3.00
C LEU A 124 3.19 6.82 2.82
N GLU A 125 4.02 7.26 3.77
CA GLU A 125 5.47 6.98 3.76
C GLU A 125 5.76 5.47 3.78
N TRP A 126 5.03 4.72 4.59
CA TRP A 126 5.14 3.27 4.63
C TRP A 126 4.74 2.63 3.29
N MET A 127 3.64 3.09 2.68
CA MET A 127 3.22 2.61 1.35
C MET A 127 4.28 2.89 0.27
N GLN A 128 4.89 4.09 0.29
CA GLN A 128 5.98 4.47 -0.63
C GLN A 128 7.25 3.65 -0.43
N GLY A 129 7.56 3.27 0.81
CA GLY A 129 8.75 2.48 1.15
C GLY A 129 8.59 0.97 0.91
N SER A 130 7.37 0.48 0.75
CA SER A 130 7.08 -0.95 0.58
C SER A 130 7.49 -1.43 -0.82
N LYS A 131 8.11 -2.61 -0.93
CA LYS A 131 8.58 -3.19 -2.20
C LYS A 131 7.57 -4.16 -2.83
N LYS A 132 6.72 -4.76 -2.00
CA LYS A 132 5.73 -5.79 -2.33
C LYS A 132 4.34 -5.38 -1.84
N LEU A 133 4.06 -4.07 -1.88
CA LEU A 133 2.80 -3.49 -1.45
C LEU A 133 1.59 -4.21 -2.08
N SER A 134 1.67 -4.56 -3.36
CA SER A 134 0.62 -5.29 -4.10
C SER A 134 0.26 -6.67 -3.56
N LYS A 135 1.06 -7.24 -2.65
CA LYS A 135 0.79 -8.53 -2.01
C LYS A 135 0.00 -8.41 -0.70
N HIS A 136 -0.04 -7.23 -0.09
CA HIS A 136 -0.59 -7.08 1.25
C HIS A 136 -1.47 -5.84 1.45
N ILE A 137 -1.52 -4.88 0.51
CA ILE A 137 -2.49 -3.79 0.58
C ILE A 137 -3.80 -4.14 -0.12
N GLU A 138 -4.92 -3.75 0.48
CA GLU A 138 -6.23 -3.81 -0.15
C GLU A 138 -6.64 -2.45 -0.70
N ASN A 139 -7.37 -2.46 -1.81
CA ASN A 139 -7.93 -1.26 -2.42
C ASN A 139 -8.77 -0.43 -1.42
N GLY A 140 -9.49 -1.08 -0.51
CA GLY A 140 -10.27 -0.38 0.52
C GLY A 140 -9.40 0.44 1.47
N SER A 141 -8.21 -0.05 1.83
CA SER A 141 -7.27 0.68 2.69
C SER A 141 -6.70 1.91 1.98
N ALA A 142 -6.34 1.79 0.71
CA ALA A 142 -5.86 2.90 -0.09
C ALA A 142 -6.95 3.96 -0.34
N ALA A 143 -8.18 3.52 -0.65
CA ALA A 143 -9.33 4.42 -0.81
C ALA A 143 -9.63 5.21 0.49
N ASN A 144 -9.59 4.55 1.64
CA ASN A 144 -9.76 5.22 2.93
C ASN A 144 -8.66 6.26 3.20
N LEU A 145 -7.42 5.96 2.81
CA LEU A 145 -6.31 6.91 2.96
C LEU A 145 -6.48 8.12 2.05
N ILE A 146 -6.92 7.93 0.80
CA ILE A 146 -7.25 9.02 -0.12
C ILE A 146 -8.38 9.88 0.43
N ALA A 147 -9.45 9.27 0.95
CA ALA A 147 -10.56 9.99 1.57
C ALA A 147 -10.11 10.80 2.80
N ALA A 148 -9.24 10.24 3.64
CA ALA A 148 -8.67 10.95 4.78
C ALA A 148 -7.86 12.18 4.37
N PHE A 149 -7.12 12.12 3.25
CA PHE A 149 -6.43 13.29 2.71
C PHE A 149 -7.40 14.31 2.09
N ALA A 150 -8.50 13.85 1.47
CA ALA A 150 -9.55 14.73 0.97
C ALA A 150 -10.22 15.54 2.09
N GLU A 151 -10.53 14.91 3.22
CA GLU A 151 -11.10 15.58 4.39
C GLU A 151 -10.17 16.65 4.99
N LYS A 152 -8.85 16.48 4.83
CA LYS A 152 -7.82 17.42 5.28
C LYS A 152 -7.46 18.48 4.23
N GLY A 153 -7.99 18.40 3.01
CA GLY A 153 -7.59 19.27 1.89
C GLY A 153 -6.15 19.02 1.39
N GLU A 154 -5.58 17.85 1.66
CA GLU A 154 -4.20 17.49 1.27
C GLU A 154 -4.19 16.80 -0.10
N PHE A 155 -4.53 17.54 -1.15
CA PHE A 155 -4.71 17.03 -2.52
C PHE A 155 -3.48 16.27 -3.04
N GLU A 156 -2.29 16.85 -2.90
CA GLU A 156 -1.03 16.27 -3.40
C GLU A 156 -0.73 14.92 -2.74
N LYS A 157 -1.00 14.78 -1.45
CA LYS A 157 -0.77 13.52 -0.72
C LYS A 157 -1.77 12.44 -1.15
N GLY A 158 -3.02 12.81 -1.39
CA GLY A 158 -4.01 11.91 -1.98
C GLY A 158 -3.59 11.40 -3.37
N LEU A 159 -3.02 12.26 -4.22
CA LEU A 159 -2.47 11.88 -5.52
C LEU A 159 -1.21 11.00 -5.41
N GLN A 160 -0.39 11.19 -4.38
CA GLN A 160 0.75 10.31 -4.11
C GLN A 160 0.28 8.88 -3.83
N VAL A 161 -0.83 8.68 -3.10
CA VAL A 161 -1.39 7.34 -2.89
C VAL A 161 -1.72 6.67 -4.22
N TYR A 162 -2.39 7.39 -5.13
CA TYR A 162 -2.70 6.89 -6.48
C TYR A 162 -1.45 6.56 -7.30
N THR A 163 -0.42 7.41 -7.22
CA THR A 163 0.87 7.19 -7.90
C THR A 163 1.54 5.93 -7.37
N VAL A 164 1.49 5.69 -6.06
CA VAL A 164 2.01 4.47 -5.42
C VAL A 164 1.24 3.23 -5.90
N LEU A 165 -0.09 3.28 -5.95
CA LEU A 165 -0.88 2.16 -6.47
C LEU A 165 -0.50 1.80 -7.91
N LYS A 166 -0.36 2.80 -8.79
CA LYS A 166 0.09 2.62 -10.17
C LYS A 166 1.51 2.05 -10.23
N ALA A 167 2.45 2.59 -9.47
CA ALA A 167 3.84 2.13 -9.45
C ALA A 167 3.98 0.67 -9.02
N HIS A 168 3.09 0.19 -8.13
CA HIS A 168 3.05 -1.22 -7.72
C HIS A 168 2.19 -2.12 -8.61
N GLY A 169 1.60 -1.58 -9.68
CA GLY A 169 0.71 -2.32 -10.58
C GLY A 169 -0.53 -2.86 -9.86
N ILE A 170 -1.03 -2.14 -8.85
CA ILE A 170 -2.23 -2.53 -8.11
C ILE A 170 -3.45 -2.11 -8.94
N GLU A 171 -4.28 -3.09 -9.31
CA GLU A 171 -5.53 -2.83 -10.01
C GLU A 171 -6.48 -2.05 -9.09
N MET A 172 -6.78 -0.81 -9.50
CA MET A 172 -7.60 0.10 -8.74
C MET A 172 -9.08 -0.23 -8.90
N THR A 173 -9.80 -0.31 -7.78
CA THR A 173 -11.26 -0.60 -7.80
C THR A 173 -12.10 0.67 -7.78
N THR A 174 -13.41 0.49 -7.90
CA THR A 174 -14.43 1.55 -7.79
C THR A 174 -14.31 2.43 -6.57
N LYS A 175 -13.92 1.85 -5.43
CA LYS A 175 -13.74 2.64 -4.20
C LYS A 175 -12.60 3.65 -4.36
N VAL A 176 -11.49 3.26 -4.99
CA VAL A 176 -10.32 4.12 -5.21
C VAL A 176 -10.68 5.28 -6.13
N PHE A 177 -11.29 4.99 -7.30
CA PHE A 177 -11.69 6.05 -8.23
C PHE A 177 -12.76 6.99 -7.63
N THR A 178 -13.72 6.46 -6.87
CA THR A 178 -14.70 7.30 -6.18
C THR A 178 -14.03 8.23 -5.17
N SER A 179 -13.07 7.73 -4.38
CA SER A 179 -12.30 8.55 -3.45
C SER A 179 -11.42 9.60 -4.15
N LEU A 180 -10.86 9.30 -5.33
CA LEU A 180 -10.08 10.27 -6.12
C LEU A 180 -10.95 11.39 -6.72
N ILE A 181 -12.16 11.05 -7.16
CA ILE A 181 -13.15 12.04 -7.59
C ILE A 181 -13.49 12.96 -6.41
N GLN A 182 -13.75 12.40 -5.23
CA GLN A 182 -14.03 13.19 -4.01
C GLN A 182 -12.86 14.09 -3.62
N LEU A 183 -11.62 13.56 -3.64
CA LEU A 183 -10.40 14.32 -3.40
C LEU A 183 -10.29 15.52 -4.35
N SER A 184 -10.51 15.30 -5.64
CA SER A 184 -10.40 16.34 -6.67
C SER A 184 -11.48 17.40 -6.51
N LYS A 185 -12.72 16.99 -6.18
CA LYS A 185 -13.82 17.91 -5.88
C LYS A 185 -13.58 18.73 -4.62
N ALA A 186 -13.06 18.12 -3.55
CA ALA A 186 -12.78 18.81 -2.29
C ALA A 186 -11.76 19.95 -2.49
N GLN A 187 -10.84 19.81 -3.45
CA GLN A 187 -9.87 20.83 -3.82
C GLN A 187 -10.41 21.82 -4.89
N GLY A 188 -11.65 21.66 -5.36
CA GLY A 188 -12.21 22.46 -6.46
C GLY A 188 -11.62 22.13 -7.85
N ASN A 189 -10.84 21.05 -7.98
CA ASN A 189 -10.21 20.64 -9.22
C ASN A 189 -11.14 19.70 -10.01
N MET A 190 -12.19 20.28 -10.61
CA MET A 190 -13.17 19.51 -11.37
C MET A 190 -12.56 18.80 -12.58
N ASP A 191 -11.57 19.40 -13.26
CA ASP A 191 -10.93 18.81 -14.44
C ASP A 191 -10.25 17.47 -14.10
N GLN A 192 -9.55 17.40 -12.96
CA GLN A 192 -8.99 16.15 -12.45
C GLN A 192 -10.08 15.14 -12.07
N ALA A 193 -11.20 15.60 -11.50
CA ALA A 193 -12.32 14.72 -11.17
C ALA A 193 -12.90 14.04 -12.43
N TRP A 194 -13.05 14.79 -13.54
CA TRP A 194 -13.46 14.24 -14.83
C TRP A 194 -12.42 13.30 -15.44
N ALA A 195 -11.13 13.62 -15.32
CA ALA A 195 -10.06 12.75 -15.78
C ALA A 195 -10.07 11.38 -15.05
N PHE A 196 -10.22 11.38 -13.73
CA PHE A 196 -10.34 10.13 -12.96
C PHE A 196 -11.63 9.35 -13.28
N ALA A 197 -12.73 10.04 -13.54
CA ALA A 197 -13.97 9.39 -13.97
C ALA A 197 -13.80 8.72 -15.35
N LEU A 198 -13.14 9.39 -16.30
CA LEU A 198 -12.84 8.85 -17.62
C LEU A 198 -11.93 7.62 -17.52
N GLU A 199 -10.85 7.70 -16.73
CA GLU A 199 -9.94 6.57 -16.50
C GLU A 199 -10.68 5.39 -15.84
N GLY A 200 -11.47 5.68 -14.80
CA GLY A 200 -12.28 4.67 -14.11
C GLY A 200 -13.29 3.98 -15.02
N CYS A 201 -14.00 4.73 -15.87
CA CYS A 201 -14.91 4.17 -16.86
C CYS A 201 -14.17 3.36 -17.92
N SER A 202 -13.04 3.85 -18.45
CA SER A 202 -12.23 3.13 -19.45
C SER A 202 -11.76 1.77 -18.93
N GLY A 203 -11.43 1.70 -17.63
CA GLY A 203 -11.06 0.46 -16.96
C GLY A 203 -12.23 -0.41 -16.51
N LYS A 204 -13.50 0.00 -16.71
CA LYS A 204 -14.70 -0.61 -16.13
C LYS A 204 -14.66 -0.72 -14.60
N MET A 205 -13.93 0.20 -13.97
CA MET A 205 -13.74 0.27 -12.52
C MET A 205 -14.64 1.30 -11.87
N LEU A 206 -15.45 2.06 -12.61
CA LEU A 206 -16.42 3.03 -12.05
C LEU A 206 -17.85 2.47 -12.07
N ASN A 207 -18.68 2.87 -11.10
CA ASN A 207 -20.11 2.53 -11.06
C ASN A 207 -20.96 3.81 -11.03
N ALA A 208 -22.30 3.65 -10.99
CA ALA A 208 -23.21 4.79 -10.93
C ALA A 208 -22.97 5.68 -9.72
N HIS A 209 -22.56 5.12 -8.58
CA HIS A 209 -22.24 5.91 -7.39
C HIS A 209 -21.04 6.85 -7.61
N GLY A 210 -20.01 6.40 -8.33
CA GLY A 210 -18.89 7.25 -8.72
C GLY A 210 -19.31 8.42 -9.60
N LEU A 211 -20.20 8.18 -10.58
CA LEU A 211 -20.76 9.23 -11.44
C LEU A 211 -21.69 10.19 -10.69
N ILE A 212 -22.53 9.67 -9.79
CA ILE A 212 -23.35 10.50 -8.89
C ILE A 212 -22.43 11.40 -8.05
N THR A 213 -21.34 10.86 -7.52
CA THR A 213 -20.37 11.61 -6.71
C THR A 213 -19.72 12.74 -7.51
N LEU A 214 -19.43 12.52 -8.80
CA LEU A 214 -18.92 13.52 -9.72
C LEU A 214 -19.91 14.66 -9.96
N LEU A 215 -21.20 14.34 -10.10
CA LEU A 215 -22.27 15.30 -10.38
C LEU A 215 -22.84 16.00 -9.15
N LYS A 216 -22.70 15.38 -7.98
CA LYS A 216 -23.16 15.95 -6.71
C LYS A 216 -22.56 17.35 -6.52
N ASP A 217 -23.29 18.26 -5.91
CA ASP A 217 -22.81 19.62 -5.59
C ASP A 217 -22.53 20.53 -6.81
N LEU A 218 -22.84 20.09 -8.04
CA LEU A 218 -22.84 20.95 -9.23
C LEU A 218 -24.21 21.65 -9.41
N PRO A 219 -24.23 22.88 -9.96
CA PRO A 219 -25.47 23.53 -10.38
C PRO A 219 -26.24 22.68 -11.40
N ALA A 220 -27.58 22.75 -11.39
CA ALA A 220 -28.42 21.99 -12.32
C ALA A 220 -28.08 22.27 -13.79
N ASP A 221 -27.74 23.52 -14.12
CA ASP A 221 -27.36 23.94 -15.47
C ASP A 221 -26.06 23.24 -15.94
N ASP A 222 -25.07 23.12 -15.05
CA ASP A 222 -23.81 22.44 -15.33
C ASP A 222 -24.00 20.93 -15.48
N VAL A 223 -24.90 20.35 -14.68
CA VAL A 223 -25.27 18.94 -14.79
C VAL A 223 -25.95 18.67 -16.14
N ALA A 224 -26.87 19.54 -16.55
CA ALA A 224 -27.54 19.44 -17.85
C ALA A 224 -26.55 19.56 -19.02
N ALA A 225 -25.62 20.52 -18.96
CA ALA A 225 -24.57 20.70 -19.97
C ALA A 225 -23.66 19.47 -20.10
N LYS A 226 -23.36 18.79 -18.98
CA LYS A 226 -22.48 17.63 -18.95
C LYS A 226 -23.21 16.29 -19.07
N ALA A 227 -24.54 16.28 -19.12
CA ALA A 227 -25.35 15.05 -19.14
C ALA A 227 -25.02 14.15 -20.35
N ALA A 228 -24.79 14.74 -21.53
CA ALA A 228 -24.38 13.99 -22.73
C ALA A 228 -23.02 13.29 -22.52
N HIS A 229 -22.08 13.97 -21.86
CA HIS A 229 -20.76 13.42 -21.57
C HIS A 229 -20.83 12.29 -20.53
N VAL A 230 -21.66 12.43 -19.49
CA VAL A 230 -21.89 11.37 -18.52
C VAL A 230 -22.49 10.13 -19.17
N LYS A 231 -23.46 10.29 -20.08
CA LYS A 231 -24.02 9.17 -20.85
C LYS A 231 -22.96 8.45 -21.68
N GLN A 232 -22.03 9.19 -22.31
CA GLN A 232 -20.88 8.59 -22.99
C GLN A 232 -19.98 7.80 -22.03
N LEU A 233 -19.67 8.35 -20.85
CA LEU A 233 -18.89 7.66 -19.82
C LEU A 233 -19.59 6.39 -19.31
N MET A 234 -20.92 6.41 -19.19
CA MET A 234 -21.71 5.24 -18.82
C MET A 234 -21.59 4.13 -19.87
N THR A 235 -21.67 4.47 -21.16
CA THR A 235 -21.49 3.50 -22.25
C THR A 235 -20.05 2.98 -22.32
N LEU A 236 -19.05 3.81 -22.01
CA LEU A 236 -17.65 3.39 -22.00
C LEU A 236 -17.33 2.39 -20.89
N GLY A 237 -17.90 2.61 -19.69
CA GLY A 237 -17.64 1.80 -18.51
C GLY A 237 -18.63 0.69 -18.23
N ASP A 238 -19.58 0.40 -19.13
CA ASP A 238 -20.70 -0.51 -18.90
C ASP A 238 -21.45 -0.23 -17.57
N VAL A 239 -21.61 1.06 -17.24
CA VAL A 239 -22.17 1.49 -15.96
C VAL A 239 -23.69 1.42 -16.00
N HIS A 240 -24.27 0.59 -15.13
CA HIS A 240 -25.71 0.48 -14.98
C HIS A 240 -26.26 1.71 -14.27
N SER A 241 -27.32 2.32 -14.81
CA SER A 241 -27.97 3.47 -14.17
C SER A 241 -28.67 3.08 -12.87
N ASN A 242 -28.85 4.07 -12.01
CA ASN A 242 -29.61 3.97 -10.77
C ASN A 242 -30.64 5.11 -10.76
N ALA A 243 -31.77 4.94 -10.08
CA ALA A 243 -32.83 5.94 -9.99
C ALA A 243 -32.32 7.34 -9.58
N THR A 244 -31.30 7.42 -8.72
CA THR A 244 -30.66 8.70 -8.35
C THR A 244 -29.89 9.33 -9.51
N LEU A 245 -29.17 8.54 -10.30
CA LEU A 245 -28.43 9.04 -11.46
C LEU A 245 -29.40 9.46 -12.57
N ASP A 246 -30.48 8.70 -12.79
CA ASP A 246 -31.53 9.06 -13.75
C ASP A 246 -32.21 10.37 -13.37
N LYS A 247 -32.51 10.58 -12.08
CA LYS A 247 -33.05 11.86 -11.59
C LYS A 247 -32.11 13.05 -11.83
N LEU A 248 -30.81 12.86 -11.64
CA LEU A 248 -29.82 13.92 -11.88
C LEU A 248 -29.60 14.21 -13.38
N LEU A 249 -29.80 13.22 -14.24
CA LEU A 249 -29.63 13.35 -15.69
C LEU A 249 -30.94 13.67 -16.42
N ALA A 250 -32.07 13.74 -15.71
CA ALA A 250 -33.35 14.13 -16.27
C ALA A 250 -33.29 15.59 -16.73
N PRO A 251 -33.85 15.93 -17.91
CA PRO A 251 -33.92 17.31 -18.35
C PRO A 251 -34.74 18.13 -17.33
N ALA A 252 -34.26 19.33 -16.99
CA ALA A 252 -34.84 20.22 -15.96
C ALA A 252 -36.35 20.49 -16.13
N ALA A 253 -36.90 20.32 -17.33
CA ALA A 253 -38.33 20.46 -17.63
C ALA A 253 -39.24 19.40 -16.98
N ALA A 254 -38.71 18.27 -16.49
CA ALA A 254 -39.52 17.20 -15.91
C ALA A 254 -39.81 17.37 -14.39
N VAL A 255 -39.14 18.31 -13.71
CA VAL A 255 -39.32 18.51 -12.25
C VAL A 255 -40.41 19.54 -11.95
N GLU A 256 -40.75 20.41 -12.89
CA GLU A 256 -41.84 21.39 -12.70
C GLU A 256 -43.25 20.80 -12.93
N GLU A 257 -43.40 19.69 -13.66
CA GLU A 257 -44.72 19.07 -13.87
C GLU A 257 -45.26 18.30 -12.65
N GLU A 258 -44.41 17.78 -11.76
CA GLU A 258 -44.88 17.12 -10.53
C GLU A 258 -45.32 18.09 -9.42
N ALA A 259 -44.85 19.35 -9.46
CA ALA A 259 -45.24 20.35 -8.46
C ALA A 259 -46.55 21.07 -8.78
N VAL A 260 -46.97 21.10 -10.06
CA VAL A 260 -48.19 21.79 -10.50
C VAL A 260 -49.41 20.84 -10.58
N ALA A 261 -49.20 19.53 -10.59
CA ALA A 261 -50.28 18.54 -10.60
C ALA A 261 -50.87 18.23 -9.19
N ALA A 262 -50.45 18.95 -8.15
CA ALA A 262 -50.86 18.75 -6.76
C ALA A 262 -51.58 19.96 -6.12
N GLU A 263 -52.06 20.91 -6.93
CA GLU A 263 -52.91 22.03 -6.48
C GLU A 263 -54.38 21.85 -6.92
#